data_AF-A0AAU2VCI8-F1
#
_entry.id   AF-A0AAU2VCI8-F1
#
_cell.length_a   1.000
_cell.length_b   1.000
_cell.length_c   1.000
_cell.angle_alpha   90.00
_cell.angle_beta   90.00
_cell.angle_gamma   90.00
#
_symmetry.space_group_name_H-M   'P 1'
#
loop_
_entity.id
_entity.type
_entity.pdbx_description
1 polymer ?
#
loop_
_entity_poly.entity_id
_entity_poly.type
_entity_poly.pdbx_seq_one_letter_code
_entity_poly.pdbx_strand_id
1 'polypeptide(L)'
;MTDHRDDERTRIRQAMDRLLEGRPQSSDGALTVVALATEAGVNRMALQKRHADLKNEFYDRVRRETKQVPESERRLRETVTKLKKTISKQQKEIKELREAVDLLTLASAVLVAEQQPQTSPPAPPSNNLVQLRSVPMPSFNEE
;
A
#
# COMPACT_ATOMS: atom_id res chain seq x y z
N MET A 1 -45.55 2.67 -34.90
CA MET A 1 -44.76 1.99 -33.84
C MET A 1 -43.25 1.94 -34.16
N THR A 2 -42.78 2.71 -35.14
CA THR A 2 -41.36 2.90 -35.51
C THR A 2 -40.76 4.17 -34.89
N ASP A 3 -41.58 5.23 -34.72
CA ASP A 3 -41.17 6.52 -34.11
C ASP A 3 -40.41 6.36 -32.81
N HIS A 4 -40.95 5.59 -31.85
CA HIS A 4 -40.31 5.44 -30.54
C HIS A 4 -38.92 4.81 -30.63
N ARG A 5 -38.69 3.94 -31.63
CA ARG A 5 -37.39 3.30 -31.85
C ARG A 5 -36.40 4.28 -32.48
N ASP A 6 -36.87 5.13 -33.37
CA ASP A 6 -36.02 6.13 -34.03
C ASP A 6 -35.66 7.28 -33.06
N ASP A 7 -36.58 7.63 -32.16
CA ASP A 7 -36.34 8.56 -31.04
C ASP A 7 -35.33 8.00 -30.04
N GLU A 8 -35.42 6.72 -29.70
CA GLU A 8 -34.42 6.03 -28.85
C GLU A 8 -33.04 6.05 -29.50
N ARG A 9 -32.94 5.72 -30.80
CA ARG A 9 -31.66 5.73 -31.53
C ARG A 9 -31.05 7.12 -31.59
N THR A 10 -31.86 8.15 -31.79
CA THR A 10 -31.41 9.55 -31.82
C THR A 10 -30.86 9.97 -30.47
N ARG A 11 -31.57 9.66 -29.37
CA ARG A 11 -31.09 9.91 -28.00
C ARG A 11 -29.77 9.20 -27.69
N ILE A 12 -29.63 7.95 -28.13
CA ILE A 12 -28.40 7.17 -27.96
C ILE A 12 -27.23 7.83 -28.71
N ARG A 13 -27.42 8.29 -29.96
CA ARG A 13 -26.37 8.96 -30.72
C ARG A 13 -25.93 10.28 -30.08
N GLN A 14 -26.89 11.12 -29.68
CA GLN A 14 -26.58 12.37 -28.98
C GLN A 14 -25.80 12.13 -27.67
N ALA A 15 -26.15 11.06 -26.93
CA ALA A 15 -25.41 10.66 -25.75
C ALA A 15 -23.99 10.17 -26.06
N MET A 16 -23.77 9.47 -27.18
CA MET A 16 -22.42 9.11 -27.62
C MET A 16 -21.59 10.35 -27.92
N ASP A 17 -22.14 11.31 -28.66
CA ASP A 17 -21.42 12.53 -29.02
C ASP A 17 -21.04 13.33 -27.77
N ARG A 18 -21.96 13.49 -26.80
CA ARG A 18 -21.66 14.12 -25.50
C ARG A 18 -20.56 13.41 -24.71
N LEU A 19 -20.57 12.08 -24.69
CA LEU A 19 -19.55 11.27 -24.01
C LEU A 19 -18.18 11.40 -24.69
N LEU A 20 -18.14 11.41 -26.02
CA LEU A 20 -16.90 11.57 -26.79
C LEU A 20 -16.34 12.99 -26.69
N GLU A 21 -17.21 14.01 -26.63
CA GLU A 21 -16.85 15.41 -26.37
C GLU A 21 -16.40 15.68 -24.92
N GLY A 22 -16.54 14.70 -24.01
CA GLY A 22 -16.20 14.86 -22.60
C GLY A 22 -17.15 15.77 -21.82
N ARG A 23 -18.41 15.92 -22.30
CA ARG A 23 -19.48 16.69 -21.65
C ARG A 23 -20.64 15.78 -21.21
N PRO A 24 -20.40 14.80 -20.33
CA PRO A 24 -21.48 13.97 -19.81
C PRO A 24 -22.47 14.80 -18.98
N GLN A 25 -23.76 14.55 -19.13
CA GLN A 25 -24.82 15.25 -18.41
C GLN A 25 -25.41 14.41 -17.28
N SER A 26 -25.50 13.09 -17.47
CA SER A 26 -26.16 12.17 -16.53
C SER A 26 -25.25 11.02 -16.09
N SER A 27 -24.07 10.90 -16.69
CA SER A 27 -23.10 9.82 -16.43
C SER A 27 -21.79 10.35 -15.83
N ASP A 28 -20.96 9.42 -15.36
CA ASP A 28 -19.63 9.66 -14.81
C ASP A 28 -18.58 10.04 -15.88
N GLY A 29 -18.98 10.14 -17.15
CA GLY A 29 -18.08 10.41 -18.27
C GLY A 29 -17.22 9.23 -18.69
N ALA A 30 -17.46 8.03 -18.13
CA ALA A 30 -16.72 6.85 -18.55
C ALA A 30 -17.13 6.45 -19.98
N LEU A 31 -16.17 6.10 -20.83
CA LEU A 31 -16.43 5.62 -22.20
C LEU A 31 -16.87 4.15 -22.21
N THR A 32 -17.93 3.83 -21.46
CA THR A 32 -18.48 2.47 -21.30
C THR A 32 -19.94 2.39 -21.74
N VAL A 33 -20.39 1.18 -22.08
CA VAL A 33 -21.79 0.92 -22.47
C VAL A 33 -22.77 1.21 -21.33
N VAL A 34 -22.32 1.11 -20.07
CA VAL A 34 -23.15 1.43 -18.91
C VAL A 34 -23.34 2.94 -18.82
N ALA A 35 -22.27 3.70 -18.92
CA ALA A 35 -22.33 5.17 -18.94
C ALA A 35 -23.15 5.68 -20.13
N LEU A 36 -23.00 5.10 -21.33
CA LEU A 36 -23.83 5.43 -22.50
C LEU A 36 -25.32 5.16 -22.27
N ALA A 37 -25.65 4.03 -21.63
CA ALA A 37 -27.04 3.70 -21.31
C ALA A 37 -27.64 4.72 -20.32
N THR A 38 -26.89 5.07 -19.27
CA THR A 38 -27.27 6.10 -18.30
C THR A 38 -27.40 7.47 -18.95
N GLU A 39 -26.46 7.86 -19.81
CA GLU A 39 -26.43 9.15 -20.51
C GLU A 39 -27.56 9.32 -21.52
N ALA A 40 -27.96 8.23 -22.20
CA ALA A 40 -29.08 8.20 -23.13
C ALA A 40 -30.44 7.98 -22.45
N GLY A 41 -30.45 7.68 -21.14
CA GLY A 41 -31.66 7.32 -20.40
C GLY A 41 -32.32 6.03 -20.89
N VAL A 42 -31.53 5.07 -21.41
CA VAL A 42 -32.01 3.79 -21.93
C VAL A 42 -31.54 2.62 -21.09
N ASN A 43 -32.32 1.54 -21.04
CA ASN A 43 -31.91 0.35 -20.32
C ASN A 43 -30.73 -0.35 -21.04
N ARG A 44 -29.71 -0.77 -20.28
CA ARG A 44 -28.55 -1.53 -20.79
C ARG A 44 -28.94 -2.74 -21.64
N MET A 45 -30.02 -3.46 -21.27
CA MET A 45 -30.51 -4.62 -22.02
C MET A 45 -31.08 -4.22 -23.39
N ALA A 46 -31.73 -3.06 -23.49
CA ALA A 46 -32.21 -2.55 -24.77
C ALA A 46 -31.03 -2.21 -25.70
N LEU A 47 -29.98 -1.60 -25.15
CA LEU A 47 -28.76 -1.28 -25.90
C LEU A 47 -28.04 -2.55 -26.40
N GLN A 48 -28.04 -3.63 -25.62
CA GLN A 48 -27.41 -4.90 -26.01
C GLN A 48 -28.24 -5.73 -27.00
N LYS A 49 -29.58 -5.80 -26.83
CA LYS A 49 -30.45 -6.67 -27.64
C LYS A 49 -31.04 -5.98 -28.87
N ARG A 50 -31.43 -4.70 -28.75
CA ARG A 50 -32.16 -3.96 -29.81
C ARG A 50 -31.25 -3.01 -30.62
N HIS A 51 -30.13 -2.58 -30.03
CA HIS A 51 -29.22 -1.58 -30.57
C HIS A 51 -27.74 -2.02 -30.52
N ALA A 52 -27.49 -3.30 -30.83
CA ALA A 52 -26.13 -3.85 -30.85
C ALA A 52 -25.23 -3.15 -31.88
N ASP A 53 -25.82 -2.63 -32.95
CA ASP A 53 -25.19 -1.79 -33.97
C ASP A 53 -24.63 -0.49 -33.36
N LEU A 54 -25.43 0.22 -32.58
CA LEU A 54 -25.01 1.45 -31.90
C LEU A 54 -23.93 1.18 -30.86
N LYS A 55 -24.03 0.06 -30.13
CA LYS A 55 -22.96 -0.37 -29.21
C LYS A 55 -21.63 -0.55 -29.94
N ASN A 56 -21.64 -1.20 -31.10
CA ASN A 56 -20.43 -1.43 -31.89
C ASN A 56 -19.89 -0.11 -32.47
N GLU A 57 -20.78 0.76 -32.99
CA GLU A 57 -20.42 2.10 -33.45
C GLU A 57 -19.75 2.92 -32.34
N PHE A 58 -20.28 2.87 -31.12
CA PHE A 58 -19.68 3.53 -29.96
C PHE A 58 -18.28 3.00 -29.68
N TYR A 59 -18.08 1.67 -29.64
CA TYR A 59 -16.76 1.11 -29.44
C TYR A 59 -15.79 1.44 -30.57
N ASP A 60 -16.25 1.51 -31.81
CA ASP A 60 -15.42 1.91 -32.95
C ASP A 60 -15.05 3.39 -32.90
N ARG A 61 -15.99 4.26 -32.54
CA ARG A 61 -15.74 5.69 -32.31
C ARG A 61 -14.79 5.88 -31.13
N VAL A 62 -15.05 5.28 -29.98
CA VAL A 62 -14.12 5.26 -28.84
C VAL A 62 -12.77 4.73 -29.28
N ARG A 63 -12.66 3.65 -30.07
CA ARG A 63 -11.36 3.19 -30.58
C ARG A 63 -10.71 4.18 -31.54
N ARG A 64 -11.46 4.92 -32.36
CA ARG A 64 -10.92 5.95 -33.26
C ARG A 64 -10.46 7.18 -32.49
N GLU A 65 -11.30 7.70 -31.61
CA GLU A 65 -11.03 8.82 -30.70
C GLU A 65 -9.88 8.48 -29.76
N THR A 66 -9.94 7.34 -29.06
CA THR A 66 -8.92 6.89 -28.09
C THR A 66 -7.65 6.35 -28.75
N LYS A 67 -7.66 5.94 -30.03
CA LYS A 67 -6.40 5.74 -30.79
C LYS A 67 -5.62 7.05 -30.88
N GLN A 68 -6.30 8.21 -30.88
CA GLN A 68 -5.71 9.46 -30.43
C GLN A 68 -5.73 9.48 -28.90
N VAL A 69 -4.80 8.79 -28.26
CA VAL A 69 -4.81 8.67 -26.79
C VAL A 69 -4.93 10.07 -26.17
N PRO A 70 -5.99 10.36 -25.41
CA PRO A 70 -6.14 11.65 -24.74
C PRO A 70 -4.90 11.86 -23.89
N GLU A 71 -4.29 13.04 -24.03
CA GLU A 71 -3.06 13.38 -23.33
C GLU A 71 -3.15 13.13 -21.82
N SER A 72 -4.34 13.31 -21.25
CA SER A 72 -4.69 13.01 -19.86
C SER A 72 -4.49 11.54 -19.47
N GLU A 73 -4.86 10.58 -20.33
CA GLU A 73 -4.70 9.15 -20.04
C GLU A 73 -3.24 8.70 -20.22
N ARG A 74 -2.49 9.28 -21.17
CA ARG A 74 -1.02 9.09 -21.25
C ARG A 74 -0.32 9.59 -20.01
N ARG A 75 -0.60 10.84 -19.62
CA ARG A 75 -0.06 11.46 -18.39
C ARG A 75 -0.44 10.65 -17.14
N LEU A 76 -1.66 10.11 -17.09
CA LEU A 76 -2.08 9.25 -15.99
C LEU A 76 -1.31 7.93 -15.96
N ARG A 77 -1.10 7.28 -17.10
CA ARG A 77 -0.29 6.05 -17.19
C ARG A 77 1.17 6.29 -16.82
N GLU A 78 1.76 7.40 -17.25
CA GLU A 78 3.11 7.82 -16.85
C GLU A 78 3.21 8.09 -15.34
N THR A 79 2.17 8.73 -14.78
CA THR A 79 2.09 8.99 -13.34
C THR A 79 1.97 7.67 -12.58
N VAL A 80 1.11 6.75 -13.02
CA VAL A 80 0.93 5.43 -12.40
C VAL A 80 2.22 4.60 -12.46
N THR A 81 2.95 4.59 -13.57
CA THR A 81 4.22 3.86 -13.66
C THR A 81 5.30 4.49 -12.78
N LYS A 82 5.37 5.83 -12.73
CA LYS A 82 6.29 6.56 -11.83
C LYS A 82 5.98 6.32 -10.36
N LEU A 83 4.71 6.34 -9.97
CA LEU A 83 4.28 6.05 -8.59
C LEU A 83 4.58 4.59 -8.23
N LYS A 84 4.26 3.63 -9.11
CA LYS A 84 4.61 2.21 -8.88
C LYS A 84 6.12 2.03 -8.68
N LYS A 85 6.95 2.65 -9.52
CA LYS A 85 8.41 2.61 -9.37
C LYS A 85 8.88 3.22 -8.04
N THR A 86 8.24 4.30 -7.60
CA THR A 86 8.54 4.96 -6.33
C THR A 86 8.16 4.09 -5.14
N ILE A 87 6.97 3.47 -5.17
CA ILE A 87 6.53 2.51 -4.14
C ILE A 87 7.50 1.34 -4.04
N SER A 88 7.90 0.75 -5.16
CA SER A 88 8.86 -0.36 -5.15
C SER A 88 10.23 0.07 -4.58
N LYS A 89 10.69 1.28 -4.89
CA LYS A 89 11.93 1.82 -4.31
C LYS A 89 11.80 2.03 -2.81
N GLN A 90 10.73 2.67 -2.35
CA GLN A 90 10.47 2.93 -0.94
C GLN A 90 10.29 1.65 -0.13
N GLN A 91 9.64 0.63 -0.70
CA GLN A 91 9.52 -0.68 -0.06
C GLN A 91 10.89 -1.35 0.13
N LYS A 92 11.79 -1.23 -0.85
CA LYS A 92 13.16 -1.74 -0.73
C LYS A 92 13.93 -1.00 0.36
N GLU A 93 13.84 0.33 0.39
CA GLU A 93 14.53 1.17 1.39
C GLU A 93 14.01 0.92 2.81
N ILE A 94 12.70 0.76 3.00
CA ILE A 94 12.12 0.35 4.30
C ILE A 94 12.64 -1.01 4.74
N LYS A 95 12.79 -1.95 3.80
CA LYS A 95 13.31 -3.28 4.11
C LYS A 95 14.77 -3.21 4.57
N GLU A 96 15.61 -2.49 3.83
CA GLU A 96 17.03 -2.30 4.16
C GLU A 96 17.22 -1.59 5.50
N LEU A 97 16.41 -0.55 5.78
CA LEU A 97 16.45 0.16 7.06
C LEU A 97 16.00 -0.73 8.23
N ARG A 98 14.98 -1.58 8.04
CA ARG A 98 14.56 -2.55 9.06
C ARG A 98 15.66 -3.55 9.36
N GLU A 99 16.29 -4.11 8.33
CA GLU A 99 17.41 -5.03 8.50
C GLU A 99 18.58 -4.36 9.26
N ALA A 100 18.91 -3.10 8.94
CA ALA A 100 19.94 -2.35 9.65
C ALA A 100 19.59 -2.09 11.12
N VAL A 101 18.34 -1.72 11.41
CA VAL A 101 17.87 -1.52 12.79
C VAL A 101 17.89 -2.83 13.57
N ASP A 102 17.49 -3.95 12.98
CA ASP A 102 17.52 -5.26 13.62
C ASP A 102 18.95 -5.67 13.98
N LEU A 103 19.91 -5.45 13.07
CA LEU A 103 21.34 -5.71 13.31
C LEU A 103 21.91 -4.82 14.42
N LEU A 104 21.58 -3.53 14.42
CA LEU A 104 22.01 -2.60 15.47
C LEU A 104 21.39 -2.95 16.82
N THR A 105 20.12 -3.37 16.83
CA THR A 105 19.43 -3.81 18.05
C THR A 105 20.08 -5.07 18.62
N LEU A 106 20.43 -6.02 17.76
CA LEU A 106 21.17 -7.23 18.15
C LEU A 106 22.56 -6.86 18.73
N ALA A 107 23.32 -6.02 18.04
CA ALA A 107 24.64 -5.59 18.51
C ALA A 107 24.57 -4.84 19.84
N SER A 108 23.57 -3.97 20.02
CA SER A 108 23.32 -3.28 21.28
C SER A 108 22.97 -4.26 22.39
N ALA A 109 22.14 -5.26 22.12
CA ALA A 109 21.77 -6.27 23.12
C ALA A 109 22.99 -7.10 23.57
N VAL A 110 23.88 -7.46 22.64
CA VAL A 110 25.14 -8.14 22.96
C VAL A 110 26.04 -7.28 23.83
N LEU A 111 26.25 -6.01 23.45
CA LEU A 111 27.07 -5.08 24.24
C LEU A 111 26.51 -4.86 25.65
N VAL A 112 25.18 -4.74 25.79
CA VAL A 112 24.54 -4.64 27.10
C VAL A 112 24.76 -5.90 27.93
N ALA A 113 24.69 -7.09 27.33
CA ALA A 113 24.95 -8.35 28.00
C ALA A 113 26.43 -8.50 28.42
N GLU A 114 27.37 -8.00 27.61
CA GLU A 114 28.81 -7.98 27.92
C GLU A 114 29.19 -6.95 28.98
N GLN A 115 28.51 -5.80 29.01
CA GLN A 115 28.71 -4.75 30.02
C GLN A 115 28.01 -5.04 31.33
N GLN A 116 27.09 -6.00 31.36
CA GLN A 116 26.53 -6.49 32.61
C GLN A 116 27.66 -7.16 33.39
N PRO A 117 28.09 -6.60 34.54
CA PRO A 117 29.02 -7.30 35.40
C PRO A 117 28.43 -8.67 35.68
N GLN A 118 29.26 -9.71 35.71
CA GLN A 118 28.90 -10.98 36.32
C GLN A 118 28.42 -10.67 37.75
N THR A 119 27.13 -10.41 37.93
CA THR A 119 26.50 -10.44 39.23
C THR A 119 26.40 -11.92 39.55
N SER A 120 27.56 -12.48 39.93
CA SER A 120 27.62 -13.68 40.75
C SER A 120 26.51 -13.55 41.78
N PRO A 121 25.65 -14.58 41.96
CA PRO A 121 24.66 -14.54 43.03
C PRO A 121 25.38 -14.16 44.33
N PRO A 122 24.81 -13.28 45.17
CA PRO A 122 25.47 -12.84 46.39
C PRO A 122 25.90 -14.07 47.16
N ALA A 123 27.22 -14.24 47.32
CA ALA A 123 27.75 -15.28 48.17
C ALA A 123 27.05 -15.14 49.53
N PRO A 124 26.53 -16.23 50.11
CA PRO A 124 25.90 -16.18 51.42
C PRO A 124 26.88 -15.51 52.39
N PRO A 125 26.38 -14.66 53.32
CA PRO A 125 27.25 -13.88 54.18
C PRO A 125 28.26 -14.81 54.84
N SER A 126 29.54 -14.53 54.61
CA SER A 126 30.64 -15.25 55.25
C SER A 126 30.37 -15.26 56.75
N ASN A 127 30.02 -16.43 57.27
CA ASN A 127 29.92 -16.68 58.69
C ASN A 127 31.29 -16.35 59.27
N ASN A 128 31.37 -15.21 59.95
CA ASN A 128 32.59 -14.68 60.54
C ASN A 128 33.02 -15.61 61.68
N LEU A 129 33.77 -16.66 61.35
CA LEU A 129 34.46 -17.47 62.34
C LEU A 129 35.60 -16.63 62.90
N VAL A 130 35.35 -15.99 64.05
CA VAL A 130 36.37 -15.39 64.90
C VAL A 130 37.35 -16.51 65.27
N GLN A 131 38.53 -16.50 64.68
CA GLN A 131 39.65 -17.30 65.18
C GLN A 131 40.03 -16.75 66.56
N LEU A 132 39.71 -17.50 67.62
CA LEU A 132 40.24 -17.26 68.96
C LEU A 132 41.77 -17.38 68.88
N ARG A 133 42.47 -16.23 68.83
CA ARG A 133 43.91 -16.19 69.06
C ARG A 133 44.16 -16.69 70.47
N SER A 134 44.80 -17.85 70.60
CA SER A 134 45.42 -18.26 71.84
C SER A 134 46.52 -17.26 72.19
N VAL A 135 46.38 -16.61 73.34
CA VAL A 135 47.39 -15.69 73.88
C VAL A 135 48.58 -16.55 74.37
N PRO A 136 49.83 -16.21 74.02
CA PRO A 136 50.98 -16.90 74.58
C PRO A 136 51.21 -16.44 76.02
N MET A 137 51.30 -17.39 76.96
CA MET A 137 51.71 -17.12 78.34
C MET A 137 53.20 -16.73 78.38
N PRO A 138 53.59 -15.66 79.09
CA PRO A 138 54.98 -15.32 79.29
C PRO A 138 55.61 -16.25 80.32
N SER A 139 56.74 -16.85 79.95
CA SER A 139 57.61 -17.65 80.81
C SER A 139 58.19 -16.76 81.91
N PHE A 140 57.85 -17.03 83.17
CA PHE A 140 58.62 -16.55 84.31
C PHE A 140 59.53 -17.69 84.78
N ASN A 141 60.84 -17.51 84.55
CA ASN A 141 61.89 -18.19 85.29
C ASN A 141 62.10 -17.44 86.60
N GLU A 142 62.23 -18.13 87.73
CA GLU A 142 63.32 -17.93 88.71
C GLU A 142 63.24 -18.97 89.85
N GLU A 143 64.41 -19.59 90.08
CA GLU A 143 64.95 -20.35 91.23
C GLU A 143 64.24 -21.61 91.79
#